data_AF-A0A382NV25-F1
#
_entry.id   AF-A0A382NV25-F1
#
_cell.length_a   1.000
_cell.length_b   1.000
_cell.length_c   1.000
_cell.angle_alpha   90.00
_cell.angle_beta   90.00
_cell.angle_gamma   90.00
#
_symmetry.space_group_name_H-M   'P 1'
#
loop_
_entity.id
_entity.type
_entity.pdbx_description
1 polymer ?
#
loop_
_entity_poly.entity_id
_entity_poly.type
_entity_poly.pdbx_seq_one_letter_code
_entity_poly.pdbx_strand_id
1 'polypeptide(L)'
;MKLTSVDVIQIAKECGADLAGIAGAGTLNAFPPDPRWPQTPERMSPDAKSIIVLALRVPVASFRTREPEPYQMMNMMINRRLDKIARRVSEKLEKRGHFGLVMNNNSTDWEL
;
A
#
# COMPACT_ATOMS: atom_id res chain seq x y z
N MET A 1 -23.43 7.49 6.25
CA MET A 1 -23.36 7.20 4.80
C MET A 1 -22.47 5.98 4.61
N LYS A 2 -22.87 4.99 3.81
CA LYS A 2 -22.08 3.77 3.58
C LYS A 2 -20.94 4.08 2.62
N LEU A 3 -19.69 3.87 3.06
CA LEU A 3 -18.50 4.11 2.25
C LEU A 3 -18.36 3.04 1.16
N THR A 4 -18.21 3.45 -0.10
CA THR A 4 -18.02 2.55 -1.25
C THR A 4 -16.55 2.44 -1.66
N SER A 5 -16.21 1.45 -2.49
CA SER A 5 -14.86 1.32 -3.06
C SER A 5 -14.48 2.52 -3.93
N VAL A 6 -15.44 3.10 -4.65
CA VAL A 6 -15.25 4.30 -5.47
C VAL A 6 -14.85 5.49 -4.59
N ASP A 7 -15.52 5.66 -3.44
CA ASP A 7 -15.19 6.72 -2.49
C ASP A 7 -13.78 6.57 -1.93
N VAL A 8 -13.40 5.34 -1.56
CA VAL A 8 -12.06 5.04 -1.02
C VAL A 8 -10.96 5.29 -2.07
N ILE A 9 -11.17 4.87 -3.32
CA ILE A 9 -10.24 5.13 -4.42
C ILE A 9 -10.13 6.64 -4.68
N GLN A 10 -11.24 7.37 -4.60
CA GLN A 10 -11.23 8.83 -4.76
C GLN A 10 -10.44 9.50 -3.63
N ILE A 11 -10.63 9.09 -2.36
CA ILE A 11 -9.83 9.56 -1.23
C ILE A 11 -8.34 9.31 -1.46
N ALA A 12 -7.98 8.12 -1.95
CA ALA A 12 -6.59 7.76 -2.21
C ALA A 12 -5.95 8.68 -3.28
N LYS A 13 -6.69 8.95 -4.36
CA LYS A 13 -6.26 9.90 -5.40
C LYS A 13 -6.10 11.32 -4.87
N GLU A 14 -7.05 11.80 -4.06
CA GLU A 14 -6.95 13.10 -3.39
C GLU A 14 -5.76 13.19 -2.42
N CYS A 15 -5.37 12.08 -1.81
CA CYS A 15 -4.18 12.00 -0.95
C CYS A 15 -2.87 11.96 -1.76
N GLY A 16 -2.94 11.77 -3.07
CA GLY A 16 -1.82 11.86 -4.00
C GLY A 16 -1.36 10.53 -4.60
N ALA A 17 -2.14 9.46 -4.49
CA ALA A 17 -1.89 8.22 -5.23
C ALA A 17 -2.24 8.41 -6.72
N ASP A 18 -1.43 7.86 -7.61
CA ASP A 18 -1.72 7.87 -9.05
C ASP A 18 -2.75 6.80 -9.40
N LEU A 19 -2.68 5.65 -8.72
CA LEU A 19 -3.63 4.55 -8.80
C LEU A 19 -3.93 3.98 -7.42
N ALA A 20 -5.14 3.46 -7.26
CA ALA A 20 -5.52 2.70 -6.08
C ALA A 20 -6.44 1.55 -6.46
N GLY A 21 -6.33 0.44 -5.73
CA GLY A 21 -7.14 -0.76 -5.89
C GLY A 21 -7.59 -1.29 -4.54
N ILE A 22 -8.67 -2.06 -4.53
CA ILE A 22 -9.20 -2.67 -3.31
C ILE A 22 -9.44 -4.15 -3.55
N ALA A 23 -8.97 -4.99 -2.63
CA ALA A 23 -9.21 -6.42 -2.62
C ALA A 23 -9.90 -6.83 -1.31
N GLY A 24 -10.74 -7.86 -1.35
CA GLY A 24 -11.35 -8.43 -0.15
C GLY A 24 -10.35 -9.29 0.63
N ALA A 25 -10.38 -9.20 1.96
CA ALA A 25 -9.49 -9.99 2.82
C ALA A 25 -9.70 -11.50 2.64
N GLY A 26 -10.96 -11.95 2.52
CA GLY A 26 -11.26 -13.36 2.28
C GLY A 26 -10.61 -13.92 1.02
N THR A 27 -10.54 -13.13 -0.06
CA THR A 27 -9.85 -13.52 -1.29
C THR A 27 -8.35 -13.67 -1.06
N LEU A 28 -7.70 -12.71 -0.38
CA LEU A 28 -6.26 -12.78 -0.14
C LEU A 28 -5.89 -13.86 0.88
N ASN A 29 -6.75 -14.15 1.86
CA ASN A 29 -6.57 -15.27 2.79
C ASN A 29 -6.61 -16.63 2.06
N ALA A 30 -7.47 -16.77 1.04
CA ALA A 30 -7.63 -18.00 0.27
C ALA A 30 -6.47 -18.26 -0.71
N PHE A 31 -5.76 -17.21 -1.14
CA PHE A 31 -4.68 -17.30 -2.12
C PHE A 31 -3.40 -16.60 -1.61
N PRO A 32 -2.77 -17.11 -0.54
CA PRO A 32 -1.54 -16.54 -0.03
C PRO A 32 -0.37 -16.74 -1.03
N PRO A 33 0.57 -15.77 -1.14
CA PRO A 33 1.73 -15.89 -2.03
C PRO A 33 2.63 -17.09 -1.71
N ASP A 34 2.84 -17.36 -0.42
CA ASP A 34 3.52 -18.56 0.08
C ASP A 34 2.56 -19.37 0.98
N PRO A 35 2.08 -20.53 0.52
CA PRO A 35 1.20 -21.40 1.32
C PRO A 35 1.88 -21.99 2.57
N ARG A 36 3.21 -22.09 2.61
CA ARG A 36 3.95 -22.64 3.77
C ARG A 36 4.06 -21.60 4.89
N TRP A 37 4.22 -20.34 4.52
CA TRP A 37 4.35 -19.21 5.44
C TRP A 37 3.40 -18.07 5.06
N PRO A 38 2.08 -18.29 5.17
CA PRO A 38 1.09 -17.37 4.62
C PRO A 38 1.14 -16.02 5.34
N GLN A 39 1.38 -14.95 4.58
CA GLN A 39 1.27 -13.56 5.02
C GLN A 39 -0.11 -13.02 4.64
N THR A 40 -1.13 -13.47 5.38
CA THR A 40 -2.53 -13.17 5.08
C THR A 40 -3.06 -12.03 5.94
N PRO A 41 -4.03 -11.24 5.43
CA PRO A 41 -4.69 -10.19 6.19
C PRO A 41 -5.15 -10.63 7.59
N GLU A 42 -5.74 -11.82 7.72
CA GLU A 42 -6.23 -12.35 8.99
C GLU A 42 -5.12 -12.54 10.04
N ARG A 43 -3.89 -12.90 9.62
CA ARG A 43 -2.75 -13.02 10.53
C ARG A 43 -2.18 -11.68 10.97
N MET A 44 -2.37 -10.64 10.15
CA MET A 44 -1.85 -9.29 10.41
C MET A 44 -2.83 -8.43 11.22
N SER A 45 -4.12 -8.51 10.90
CA SER A 45 -5.20 -7.83 11.58
C SER A 45 -6.48 -8.66 11.41
N PRO A 46 -6.91 -9.42 12.43
CA PRO A 46 -8.05 -10.35 12.32
C PRO A 46 -9.36 -9.71 11.85
N ASP A 47 -9.55 -8.42 12.15
CA ASP A 47 -10.75 -7.66 11.78
C ASP A 47 -10.70 -7.05 10.38
N ALA A 48 -9.61 -7.26 9.63
CA ALA A 48 -9.43 -6.70 8.29
C ALA A 48 -10.44 -7.29 7.30
N LYS A 49 -11.26 -6.43 6.68
CA LYS A 49 -12.25 -6.83 5.67
C LYS A 49 -11.77 -6.61 4.24
N SER A 50 -10.88 -5.65 4.05
CA SER A 50 -10.42 -5.20 2.74
C SER A 50 -9.03 -4.63 2.82
N ILE A 51 -8.31 -4.70 1.70
CA ILE A 51 -6.94 -4.23 1.54
C ILE A 51 -6.97 -3.15 0.49
N ILE A 52 -6.34 -2.01 0.79
CA ILE A 52 -6.21 -0.89 -0.13
C ILE A 52 -4.78 -0.90 -0.66
N VAL A 53 -4.63 -1.08 -1.97
CA VAL A 53 -3.35 -1.00 -2.67
C VAL A 53 -3.19 0.41 -3.22
N LEU A 54 -2.05 1.03 -2.98
CA LEU A 54 -1.71 2.36 -3.47
C LEU A 54 -0.53 2.25 -4.42
N ALA A 55 -0.55 2.98 -5.54
CA ALA A 55 0.57 3.03 -6.46
C ALA A 55 0.90 4.46 -6.87
N LEU A 56 2.20 4.67 -7.11
CA LEU A 56 2.75 5.87 -7.69
C LEU A 56 3.48 5.54 -8.97
N ARG A 57 3.40 6.44 -9.93
CA ARG A 57 4.18 6.38 -11.16
C ARG A 57 5.63 6.68 -10.84
N VAL A 58 6.51 5.73 -11.16
CA VAL A 58 7.95 5.94 -11.07
C VAL A 58 8.46 6.63 -12.34
N PRO A 59 9.29 7.69 -12.24
CA PRO A 59 9.91 8.32 -13.41
C PRO A 59 10.80 7.32 -14.16
N VAL A 60 10.53 7.10 -15.46
CA VAL A 60 11.30 6.14 -16.28
C VAL A 60 12.79 6.52 -16.39
N ALA A 61 13.11 7.81 -16.25
CA ALA A 61 14.48 8.31 -16.38
C ALA A 61 15.44 7.68 -15.37
N SER A 62 14.99 7.37 -14.14
CA SER A 62 15.85 6.74 -13.12
C SER A 62 16.26 5.31 -13.47
N PHE A 63 15.55 4.64 -14.39
CA PHE A 63 15.89 3.31 -14.88
C PHE A 63 16.81 3.33 -16.11
N ARG A 64 17.04 4.51 -16.68
CA ARG A 64 17.85 4.70 -17.89
C ARG A 64 19.22 5.30 -17.61
N THR A 65 19.56 5.50 -16.34
CA THR A 65 20.88 5.98 -15.93
C THR A 65 21.90 4.86 -16.07
N ARG A 66 23.15 5.22 -16.38
CA ARG A 66 24.24 4.25 -16.46
C ARG A 66 24.56 3.65 -15.10
N GLU A 67 24.54 4.50 -14.08
CA GLU A 67 24.86 4.14 -12.71
C GLU A 67 23.57 3.75 -11.94
N PRO A 68 23.66 2.86 -10.92
CA PRO A 68 22.50 2.35 -10.19
C PRO A 68 21.97 3.27 -9.08
N GLU A 69 22.74 4.23 -8.60
CA GLU A 69 22.39 5.11 -7.48
C GLU A 69 21.12 5.94 -7.74
N PRO A 70 20.90 6.53 -8.94
CA PRO A 70 19.67 7.25 -9.25
C PRO A 70 18.42 6.38 -9.15
N TYR A 71 18.50 5.10 -9.55
CA TYR A 71 17.41 4.14 -9.40
C TYR A 71 17.10 3.89 -7.92
N GLN A 72 18.12 3.58 -7.12
CA GLN A 72 17.95 3.30 -5.69
C GLN A 72 17.39 4.50 -4.93
N MET A 73 17.93 5.69 -5.21
CA MET A 73 17.45 6.95 -4.63
C MET A 73 15.99 7.22 -5.02
N MET A 74 15.63 7.01 -6.28
CA MET A 74 14.25 7.19 -6.75
C MET A 74 13.30 6.20 -6.05
N ASN A 75 13.70 4.94 -5.93
CA ASN A 75 12.89 3.93 -5.25
C ASN A 75 12.63 4.32 -3.78
N MET A 76 13.67 4.74 -3.06
CA MET A 76 13.54 5.23 -1.68
C MET A 76 12.61 6.45 -1.58
N MET A 77 12.73 7.41 -2.48
CA MET A 77 11.86 8.61 -2.50
C MET A 77 10.39 8.25 -2.76
N ILE A 78 10.13 7.31 -3.67
CA ILE A 78 8.78 6.84 -4.00
C ILE A 78 8.17 6.09 -2.81
N ASN A 79 8.90 5.18 -2.18
CA ASN A 79 8.42 4.45 -1.00
C ASN A 79 8.07 5.40 0.14
N ARG A 80 8.96 6.35 0.46
CA ARG A 80 8.68 7.37 1.48
C ARG A 80 7.45 8.21 1.16
N ARG A 81 7.16 8.46 -0.12
CA ARG A 81 5.96 9.18 -0.56
C ARG A 81 4.72 8.30 -0.42
N LEU A 82 4.79 7.02 -0.78
CA LEU A 82 3.71 6.05 -0.57
C LEU A 82 3.34 5.95 0.91
N ASP A 83 4.30 5.85 1.82
CA ASP A 83 4.05 5.79 3.27
C ASP A 83 3.26 7.02 3.76
N LYS A 84 3.65 8.22 3.28
CA LYS A 84 2.92 9.46 3.61
C LYS A 84 1.49 9.46 3.07
N ILE A 85 1.28 8.94 1.87
CA ILE A 85 -0.06 8.83 1.27
C ILE A 85 -0.89 7.82 2.07
N ALA A 86 -0.34 6.64 2.37
CA ALA A 86 -1.00 5.60 3.14
C ALA A 86 -1.45 6.11 4.52
N ARG A 87 -0.58 6.83 5.24
CA ARG A 87 -0.95 7.51 6.50
C ARG A 87 -2.14 8.46 6.32
N ARG A 88 -2.08 9.37 5.31
CA ARG A 88 -3.15 10.34 5.06
C ARG A 88 -4.48 9.68 4.68
N VAL A 89 -4.43 8.58 3.92
CA VAL A 89 -5.61 7.78 3.58
C VAL A 89 -6.20 7.16 4.84
N SER A 90 -5.37 6.50 5.67
CA SER A 90 -5.82 5.91 6.93
C SER A 90 -6.47 6.95 7.84
N GLU A 91 -5.84 8.12 8.04
CA GLU A 91 -6.43 9.21 8.85
C GLU A 91 -7.78 9.71 8.31
N LYS A 92 -7.95 9.80 6.99
CA LYS A 92 -9.23 10.19 6.39
C LYS A 92 -10.32 9.14 6.58
N LEU A 93 -9.96 7.85 6.55
CA LEU A 93 -10.87 6.73 6.79
C LEU A 93 -11.22 6.60 8.27
N GLU A 94 -10.26 6.79 9.15
CA GLU A 94 -10.42 6.73 10.60
C GLU A 94 -11.41 7.80 11.09
N LYS A 95 -11.30 9.03 10.57
CA LYS A 95 -12.28 10.10 10.82
C LYS A 95 -13.71 9.77 10.39
N ARG A 96 -13.89 8.73 9.56
CA ARG A 96 -15.20 8.21 9.12
C ARG A 96 -15.59 6.92 9.85
N GLY A 97 -14.85 6.53 10.89
CA GLY A 97 -15.08 5.34 11.69
C GLY A 97 -14.48 4.05 11.12
N HIS A 98 -13.54 4.15 10.18
CA HIS A 98 -12.88 3.00 9.56
C HIS A 98 -11.39 2.97 9.92
N PHE A 99 -11.00 2.04 10.80
CA PHE A 99 -9.60 1.83 11.14
C PHE A 99 -8.85 1.13 9.99
N GLY A 100 -7.59 1.51 9.76
CA GLY A 100 -6.73 0.89 8.77
C GLY A 100 -5.30 0.76 9.26
N LEU A 101 -4.77 -0.46 9.24
CA LEU A 101 -3.35 -0.73 9.46
C LEU A 101 -2.56 -0.28 8.23
N VAL A 102 -1.58 0.61 8.44
CA VAL A 102 -0.66 1.04 7.39
C VAL A 102 0.55 0.12 7.39
N MET A 103 0.79 -0.56 6.27
CA MET A 103 1.97 -1.37 6.05
C MET A 103 3.07 -0.52 5.42
N ASN A 104 4.30 -0.66 5.91
CA ASN A 104 5.45 -0.07 5.24
C ASN A 104 5.79 -0.87 3.97
N ASN A 105 6.48 -0.25 3.02
CA ASN A 105 7.03 -0.95 1.85
C ASN A 105 8.50 -1.40 2.06
N ASN A 106 9.03 -1.26 3.28
CA ASN A 106 10.44 -1.50 3.58
C ASN A 106 10.57 -2.55 4.69
N SER A 107 10.56 -3.83 4.31
CA SER A 107 11.27 -4.84 5.11
C SER A 107 11.77 -5.96 4.20
N THR A 108 12.99 -5.78 3.71
CA THR A 108 13.91 -6.91 3.61
C THR A 108 15.18 -6.44 4.28
N ASP A 109 15.27 -6.75 5.57
CA ASP A 109 16.56 -6.81 6.23
C ASP A 109 17.14 -8.19 5.86
N TRP A 110 18.31 -8.20 5.21
CA TRP A 110 19.02 -9.43 4.88
C TRP A 110 19.92 -9.89 6.03
N GLU A 111 20.08 -9.06 7.07
CA GLU A 111 20.99 -9.29 8.20
C GLU A 111 20.28 -9.50 9.55
N LEU A 112 18.93 -9.60 9.55
CA LEU A 112 18.14 -10.10 10.69
C LEU A 112 17.79 -11.59 10.55
#